data_AF-A0A6S7HK17-F1
#
_entry.id   AF-A0A6S7HK17-F1
#
_cell.length_a   1.000
_cell.length_b   1.000
_cell.length_c   1.000
_cell.angle_alpha   90.00
_cell.angle_beta   90.00
_cell.angle_gamma   90.00
#
_symmetry.space_group_name_H-M   'P 1'
#
loop_
_entity.id
_entity.type
_entity.pdbx_description
1 polymer ?
#
loop_
_entity_poly.entity_id
_entity_poly.type
_entity_poly.pdbx_seq_one_letter_code
_entity_poly.pdbx_strand_id
1 'polypeptide(L)'
;MLVGMKDSPVSWTVPSNSAPVDPQGPPHWSSDLGDVKVLDFRVQFSTDKTFEGTKADWLYRLNPQREFGNLFSINNGCSKLQAGIGNIQFVKDLLVKRVVTNNFKCSKFGQHIHHLLGWGKMNYCLRHQCKNGYAVLDAIKFRYDNFGGYSYSAVSSLSGMSHSSTAFVGCDHGKCCACFGPKGGKQNYCGSNCTVINGGTITKKAFVWFWVRTRMPQRVWKRCMEFFVNNSAGKREKHFIDPQTSMVHKGSCSESFKSFLNEGTLTVSDKEIFEKIPNVPGLLSYRSDNKQLYVNQGSKWQALGNEKEVQELKYEQNKGLKTLENKLRNQTKELRNQKDEFNNMQDKLEKKVESQKQIIQSQENKIQIQTNQVQSQEIKIEVLQKKVGQQENTSQSQKQRIEKIEKRFQGNKS
;
A
#
# COMPACT_ATOMS: atom_id res chain seq x y z
N MET A 1 -9.13 5.15 -12.92
CA MET A 1 -7.99 4.35 -13.41
C MET A 1 -7.27 5.16 -14.46
N LEU A 2 -5.94 5.23 -14.42
CA LEU A 2 -5.14 5.85 -15.48
C LEU A 2 -5.05 4.85 -16.65
N VAL A 3 -5.31 5.31 -17.87
CA VAL A 3 -5.34 4.45 -19.07
C VAL A 3 -4.38 4.90 -20.16
N GLY A 4 -3.87 6.12 -20.04
CA GLY A 4 -2.82 6.61 -20.91
C GLY A 4 -2.19 7.87 -20.34
N MET A 5 -0.97 8.15 -20.80
CA MET A 5 -0.28 9.38 -20.52
C MET A 5 0.56 9.84 -21.71
N LYS A 6 0.76 11.15 -21.84
CA LYS A 6 1.69 11.75 -22.80
C LYS A 6 2.43 12.93 -22.18
N ASP A 7 3.69 13.12 -22.53
CA ASP A 7 4.55 14.23 -22.10
C ASP A 7 4.60 15.39 -23.10
N SER A 8 3.64 15.41 -24.03
CA SER A 8 3.49 16.44 -25.05
C SER A 8 2.02 16.62 -25.42
N PRO A 9 1.62 17.75 -26.02
CA PRO A 9 0.27 17.93 -26.55
C PRO A 9 -0.02 17.06 -27.78
N VAL A 10 1.00 16.39 -28.35
CA VAL A 10 0.87 15.54 -29.54
C VAL A 10 0.15 14.24 -29.15
N SER A 11 -1.15 14.17 -29.44
CA SER A 11 -2.02 13.08 -28.98
C SER A 11 -1.85 11.76 -29.76
N TRP A 12 -1.27 11.79 -30.97
CA TRP A 12 -1.33 10.68 -31.92
C TRP A 12 -0.13 9.78 -32.07
N THR A 13 1.02 10.21 -31.58
CA THR A 13 2.23 9.38 -31.51
C THR A 13 2.30 8.59 -30.22
N VAL A 14 1.23 8.56 -29.43
CA VAL A 14 1.18 7.82 -28.17
C VAL A 14 1.13 6.32 -28.50
N PRO A 15 2.16 5.54 -28.14
CA PRO A 15 2.15 4.11 -28.39
C PRO A 15 1.10 3.43 -27.53
N SER A 16 0.75 2.20 -27.89
CA SER A 16 -0.13 1.35 -27.07
C SER A 16 0.53 0.01 -26.82
N ASN A 17 0.42 -0.50 -25.60
CA ASN A 17 0.96 -1.78 -25.18
C ASN A 17 0.14 -2.36 -24.01
N SER A 18 0.44 -3.59 -23.60
CA SER A 18 -0.25 -4.26 -22.47
C SER A 18 0.31 -3.88 -21.09
N ALA A 19 1.18 -2.88 -20.99
CA ALA A 19 1.72 -2.46 -19.70
C ALA A 19 0.71 -1.59 -18.92
N PRO A 20 0.75 -1.62 -17.58
CA PRO A 20 0.07 -0.63 -16.76
C PRO A 20 0.67 0.77 -16.98
N VAL A 21 -0.19 1.78 -16.95
CA VAL A 21 0.25 3.18 -17.11
C VAL A 21 0.71 3.75 -15.78
N ASP A 22 1.99 4.11 -15.71
CA ASP A 22 2.56 4.92 -14.63
C ASP A 22 2.40 6.42 -14.96
N PRO A 23 1.82 7.24 -14.06
CA PRO A 23 1.72 8.69 -14.26
C PRO A 23 3.03 9.42 -14.58
N GLN A 24 4.17 8.93 -14.11
CA GLN A 24 5.49 9.52 -14.35
C GLN A 24 6.36 8.66 -15.28
N GLY A 25 5.82 7.55 -15.77
CA GLY A 25 6.50 6.63 -16.65
C GLY A 25 6.59 7.11 -18.11
N PRO A 26 6.97 6.21 -19.04
CA PRO A 26 7.03 6.53 -20.45
C PRO A 26 5.62 6.69 -21.05
N PRO A 27 5.43 7.59 -22.03
CA PRO A 27 4.16 7.74 -22.73
C PRO A 27 3.65 6.47 -23.39
N HIS A 28 2.43 6.07 -23.06
CA HIS A 28 1.70 5.01 -23.74
C HIS A 28 0.21 5.01 -23.33
N TRP A 29 -0.60 4.27 -24.07
CA TRP A 29 -1.89 3.74 -23.67
C TRP A 29 -1.75 2.29 -23.21
N SER A 30 -2.60 1.87 -22.28
CA SER A 30 -2.76 0.45 -21.94
C SER A 30 -3.84 -0.17 -22.81
N SER A 31 -3.45 -1.10 -23.70
CA SER A 31 -4.36 -1.85 -24.58
C SER A 31 -5.23 -2.84 -23.83
N ASP A 32 -4.79 -3.31 -22.65
CA ASP A 32 -5.51 -4.28 -21.80
C ASP A 32 -6.83 -3.74 -21.27
N LEU A 33 -7.04 -2.42 -21.37
CA LEU A 33 -8.22 -1.73 -20.89
C LEU A 33 -9.22 -1.43 -22.01
N GLY A 34 -8.98 -1.90 -23.24
CA GLY A 34 -9.80 -1.62 -24.41
C GLY A 34 -11.27 -2.05 -24.26
N ASP A 35 -11.54 -3.19 -23.64
CA ASP A 35 -12.91 -3.71 -23.49
C ASP A 35 -13.62 -3.22 -22.22
N VAL A 36 -12.96 -2.35 -21.45
CA VAL A 36 -13.55 -1.76 -20.25
C VAL A 36 -14.67 -0.79 -20.63
N LYS A 37 -15.86 -1.01 -20.08
CA LYS A 37 -16.99 -0.07 -20.22
C LYS A 37 -16.72 1.21 -19.42
N VAL A 38 -16.50 2.29 -20.15
CA VAL A 38 -16.24 3.63 -19.65
C VAL A 38 -17.56 4.35 -19.40
N LEU A 39 -17.72 4.83 -18.18
CA LEU A 39 -18.78 5.73 -17.75
C LEU A 39 -18.33 7.19 -17.79
N ASP A 40 -17.09 7.46 -17.40
CA ASP A 40 -16.48 8.77 -17.53
C ASP A 40 -15.09 8.68 -18.14
N PHE A 41 -14.83 9.53 -19.12
CA PHE A 41 -13.50 9.74 -19.68
C PHE A 41 -12.98 11.10 -19.22
N ARG A 42 -11.82 11.15 -18.57
CA ARG A 42 -11.23 12.37 -18.01
C ARG A 42 -9.90 12.66 -18.68
N VAL A 43 -9.69 13.93 -18.96
CA VAL A 43 -8.45 14.47 -19.51
C VAL A 43 -7.94 15.51 -18.54
N GLN A 44 -6.68 15.36 -18.16
CA GLN A 44 -5.98 16.25 -17.25
C GLN A 44 -4.66 16.64 -17.88
N PHE A 45 -4.25 17.91 -17.80
CA PHE A 45 -2.89 18.27 -18.17
C PHE A 45 -2.26 19.34 -17.28
N SER A 46 -0.93 19.27 -17.16
CA SER A 46 -0.07 20.23 -16.46
C SER A 46 1.07 20.70 -17.37
N THR A 47 1.73 21.80 -17.00
CA THR A 47 2.97 22.30 -17.65
C THR A 47 4.23 21.59 -17.15
N ASP A 48 4.10 20.79 -16.09
CA ASP A 48 5.14 19.99 -15.45
C ASP A 48 4.63 18.55 -15.20
N LYS A 49 5.51 17.69 -14.68
CA LYS A 49 5.22 16.27 -14.42
C LYS A 49 4.34 16.04 -13.18
N THR A 50 3.88 17.09 -12.51
CA THR A 50 3.18 16.97 -11.23
C THR A 50 1.69 17.22 -11.39
N PHE A 51 0.91 16.70 -10.45
CA PHE A 51 -0.53 16.91 -10.46
C PHE A 51 -0.93 18.25 -9.82
N GLU A 52 -0.09 18.77 -8.93
CA GLU A 52 -0.27 20.07 -8.27
C GLU A 52 -0.29 21.21 -9.28
N GLY A 53 0.48 21.10 -10.36
CA GLY A 53 0.59 22.10 -11.43
C GLY A 53 -0.55 22.09 -12.46
N THR A 54 -1.57 21.23 -12.29
CA THR A 54 -2.64 21.01 -13.28
C THR A 54 -3.28 22.32 -13.75
N LYS A 55 -3.30 22.51 -15.07
CA LYS A 55 -3.85 23.72 -15.72
C LYS A 55 -5.27 23.52 -16.24
N ALA A 56 -5.62 22.30 -16.64
CA ALA A 56 -6.98 21.92 -16.98
C ALA A 56 -7.24 20.48 -16.57
N ASP A 57 -8.45 20.23 -16.09
CA ASP A 57 -8.89 18.91 -15.65
C ASP A 57 -10.40 18.79 -15.82
N TRP A 58 -10.83 17.98 -16.78
CA TRP A 58 -12.24 17.81 -17.07
C TRP A 58 -12.57 16.35 -17.31
N LEU A 59 -13.83 16.02 -17.07
CA LEU A 59 -14.38 14.71 -17.37
C LEU A 59 -15.63 14.83 -18.24
N TYR A 60 -15.74 13.95 -19.22
CA TYR A 60 -16.94 13.68 -19.98
C TYR A 60 -17.73 12.57 -19.31
N ARG A 61 -18.96 12.85 -18.90
CA ARG A 61 -19.93 11.80 -18.54
C ARG A 61 -20.54 11.25 -19.82
N LEU A 62 -20.37 9.97 -20.11
CA LEU A 62 -20.94 9.33 -21.30
C LEU A 62 -22.37 8.84 -21.03
N ASN A 63 -23.24 8.92 -22.03
CA ASN A 63 -24.59 8.34 -22.00
C ASN A 63 -24.95 7.74 -23.38
N PRO A 64 -24.91 6.40 -23.57
CA PRO A 64 -24.63 5.35 -22.60
C PRO A 64 -23.12 5.15 -22.32
N GLN A 65 -22.80 4.23 -21.38
CA GLN A 65 -21.44 3.69 -21.24
C GLN A 65 -20.98 3.05 -22.54
N ARG A 66 -19.67 3.08 -22.82
CA ARG A 66 -19.09 2.42 -24.00
C ARG A 66 -17.71 1.87 -23.70
N GLU A 67 -17.30 0.83 -24.43
CA GLU A 67 -15.95 0.28 -24.33
C GLU A 67 -14.90 1.34 -24.65
N PHE A 68 -13.78 1.31 -23.93
CA PHE A 68 -12.69 2.27 -24.12
C PHE A 68 -12.12 2.22 -25.54
N GLY A 69 -11.99 1.02 -26.10
CA GLY A 69 -11.57 0.81 -27.48
C GLY A 69 -12.57 1.30 -28.52
N ASN A 70 -13.80 1.65 -28.13
CA ASN A 70 -14.82 2.28 -28.96
C ASN A 70 -15.17 3.68 -28.43
N LEU A 71 -14.23 4.35 -27.76
CA LEU A 71 -14.46 5.67 -27.19
C LEU A 71 -14.81 6.69 -28.29
N PHE A 72 -14.07 6.65 -29.41
CA PHE A 72 -14.31 7.48 -30.58
C PHE A 72 -15.36 6.83 -31.47
N SER A 73 -16.34 7.60 -31.90
CA SER A 73 -17.38 7.09 -32.80
C SER A 73 -17.88 8.15 -33.75
N ILE A 74 -18.43 7.66 -34.85
CA ILE A 74 -19.19 8.42 -35.82
C ILE A 74 -20.67 8.22 -35.49
N ASN A 75 -21.50 9.24 -35.71
CA ASN A 75 -22.97 9.18 -35.53
C ASN A 75 -23.50 9.02 -34.08
N ASN A 76 -22.64 9.11 -33.06
CA ASN A 76 -23.04 9.06 -31.66
C ASN A 76 -22.92 10.45 -31.02
N GLY A 77 -23.67 11.44 -31.52
CA GLY A 77 -23.66 12.83 -31.05
C GLY A 77 -22.58 13.72 -31.67
N CYS A 78 -21.57 13.14 -32.32
CA CYS A 78 -20.70 13.83 -33.26
C CYS A 78 -21.26 13.70 -34.70
N SER A 79 -21.06 14.72 -35.55
CA SER A 79 -21.57 14.74 -36.94
C SER A 79 -20.97 13.62 -37.79
N LYS A 80 -21.65 13.21 -38.87
CA LYS A 80 -21.28 12.04 -39.69
C LYS A 80 -19.86 12.07 -40.26
N LEU A 81 -19.29 13.27 -40.44
CA LEU A 81 -17.98 13.48 -41.08
C LEU A 81 -16.84 13.72 -40.08
N GLN A 82 -17.14 13.78 -38.78
CA GLN A 82 -16.17 14.13 -37.74
C GLN A 82 -16.29 13.16 -36.58
N ALA A 83 -15.27 12.33 -36.41
CA ALA A 83 -15.22 11.40 -35.29
C ALA A 83 -14.81 12.12 -34.01
N GLY A 84 -15.29 11.61 -32.89
CA GLY A 84 -15.01 12.21 -31.61
C GLY A 84 -15.62 11.46 -30.44
N ILE A 85 -15.50 12.06 -29.26
CA ILE A 85 -16.19 11.61 -28.06
C ILE A 85 -17.54 12.29 -28.05
N GLY A 86 -18.55 11.61 -28.57
CA GLY A 86 -19.92 12.10 -28.60
C GLY A 86 -20.82 11.48 -27.54
N ASN A 87 -22.12 11.78 -27.54
CA ASN A 87 -23.12 11.29 -26.59
C ASN A 87 -22.71 11.59 -25.13
N ILE A 88 -22.24 12.82 -24.93
CA ILE A 88 -21.85 13.34 -23.62
C ILE A 88 -23.11 13.87 -22.91
N GLN A 89 -23.35 13.36 -21.71
CA GLN A 89 -24.44 13.80 -20.85
C GLN A 89 -24.12 15.17 -20.25
N PHE A 90 -22.91 15.30 -19.70
CA PHE A 90 -22.41 16.54 -19.13
C PHE A 90 -20.88 16.53 -19.08
N VAL A 91 -20.31 17.73 -18.95
CA VAL A 91 -18.89 17.93 -18.66
C VAL A 91 -18.75 18.50 -17.26
N LYS A 92 -17.85 17.93 -16.47
CA LYS A 92 -17.49 18.43 -15.15
C LYS A 92 -16.03 18.90 -15.16
N ASP A 93 -15.82 20.15 -14.77
CA ASP A 93 -14.50 20.70 -14.47
C ASP A 93 -14.14 20.26 -13.05
N LEU A 94 -13.02 19.56 -12.94
CA LEU A 94 -12.52 18.98 -11.70
C LEU A 94 -11.64 19.95 -10.91
N LEU A 95 -11.12 21.02 -11.51
CA LEU A 95 -10.43 22.10 -10.78
C LEU A 95 -11.38 22.87 -9.86
N VAL A 96 -12.65 23.00 -10.26
CA VAL A 96 -13.71 23.63 -9.45
C VAL A 96 -14.77 22.64 -8.97
N LYS A 97 -14.62 21.36 -9.29
CA LYS A 97 -15.50 20.24 -8.89
C LYS A 97 -16.98 20.45 -9.26
N ARG A 98 -17.29 21.15 -10.34
CA ARG A 98 -18.67 21.49 -10.78
C ARG A 98 -18.97 21.04 -12.21
N VAL A 99 -20.22 20.70 -12.46
CA VAL A 99 -20.73 20.51 -13.83
C VAL A 99 -20.71 21.87 -14.51
N VAL A 100 -19.95 21.98 -15.59
CA VAL A 100 -19.76 23.24 -16.33
C VAL A 100 -20.72 23.37 -17.50
N THR A 101 -21.24 22.24 -18.01
CA THR A 101 -22.24 22.24 -19.08
C THR A 101 -22.95 20.89 -19.17
N ASN A 102 -24.24 20.92 -19.48
CA ASN A 102 -25.05 19.77 -19.91
C ASN A 102 -25.37 19.82 -21.42
N ASN A 103 -25.03 20.94 -22.07
CA ASN A 103 -25.33 21.22 -23.47
C ASN A 103 -24.26 20.67 -24.41
N PHE A 104 -23.04 20.46 -23.91
CA PHE A 104 -21.94 19.90 -24.68
C PHE A 104 -22.19 18.43 -25.05
N LYS A 105 -22.22 18.12 -26.34
CA LYS A 105 -22.56 16.78 -26.87
C LYS A 105 -21.40 16.07 -27.55
N CYS A 106 -20.44 16.80 -28.14
CA CYS A 106 -19.35 16.17 -28.87
C CYS A 106 -18.02 16.95 -28.77
N SER A 107 -16.98 16.21 -28.39
CA SER A 107 -15.58 16.62 -28.56
C SER A 107 -15.03 16.04 -29.87
N LYS A 108 -14.85 16.90 -30.88
CA LYS A 108 -14.34 16.49 -32.19
C LYS A 108 -12.85 16.22 -32.12
N PHE A 109 -12.46 15.05 -32.59
CA PHE A 109 -11.08 14.58 -32.54
C PHE A 109 -10.38 14.68 -33.90
N GLY A 110 -11.03 14.25 -34.98
CA GLY A 110 -10.43 14.19 -36.31
C GLY A 110 -11.47 14.03 -37.43
N GLN A 111 -11.06 14.32 -38.67
CA GLN A 111 -11.88 14.06 -39.85
C GLN A 111 -12.11 12.55 -40.02
N HIS A 112 -13.27 12.18 -40.56
CA HIS A 112 -13.49 10.83 -41.03
C HIS A 112 -12.70 10.59 -42.32
N ILE A 113 -11.67 9.75 -42.28
CA ILE A 113 -10.89 9.40 -43.47
C ILE A 113 -11.05 7.92 -43.82
N HIS A 114 -10.44 7.02 -43.05
CA HIS A 114 -10.43 5.57 -43.33
C HIS A 114 -10.26 4.76 -42.04
N HIS A 115 -10.79 3.54 -41.95
CA HIS A 115 -10.76 2.73 -40.72
C HIS A 115 -9.32 2.35 -40.27
N LEU A 116 -8.38 2.26 -41.21
CA LEU A 116 -6.95 2.01 -40.93
C LEU A 116 -6.17 3.27 -40.52
N LEU A 117 -6.79 4.45 -40.48
CA LEU A 117 -6.15 5.73 -40.19
C LEU A 117 -6.95 6.59 -39.20
N GLY A 118 -6.27 7.55 -38.58
CA GLY A 118 -6.92 8.52 -37.68
C GLY A 118 -7.66 7.86 -36.51
N TRP A 119 -8.93 8.21 -36.33
CA TRP A 119 -9.73 7.73 -35.19
C TRP A 119 -10.04 6.23 -35.24
N GLY A 120 -10.16 5.62 -36.44
CA GLY A 120 -10.39 4.18 -36.57
C GLY A 120 -9.18 3.38 -36.09
N LYS A 121 -7.98 3.83 -36.49
CA LYS A 121 -6.72 3.29 -35.98
C LYS A 121 -6.54 3.55 -34.49
N MET A 122 -7.00 4.69 -33.98
CA MET A 122 -6.98 4.98 -32.55
C MET A 122 -7.80 3.94 -31.77
N ASN A 123 -9.06 3.70 -32.14
CA ASN A 123 -9.89 2.65 -31.55
C ASN A 123 -9.23 1.27 -31.60
N TYR A 124 -8.58 0.93 -32.72
CA TYR A 124 -7.79 -0.30 -32.83
C TYR A 124 -6.64 -0.34 -31.81
N CYS A 125 -5.84 0.72 -31.73
CA CYS A 125 -4.70 0.81 -30.81
C CYS A 125 -5.11 0.86 -29.34
N LEU A 126 -6.33 1.29 -29.01
CA LEU A 126 -6.84 1.19 -27.64
C LEU A 126 -7.14 -0.26 -27.22
N ARG A 127 -7.16 -1.23 -28.14
CA ARG A 127 -7.30 -2.68 -27.88
C ARG A 127 -6.08 -3.51 -28.24
N HIS A 128 -5.16 -2.95 -29.03
CA HIS A 128 -4.04 -3.67 -29.59
C HIS A 128 -2.76 -2.89 -29.43
N GLN A 129 -1.64 -3.60 -29.39
CA GLN A 129 -0.34 -2.96 -29.32
C GLN A 129 -0.05 -2.18 -30.62
N CYS A 130 0.40 -0.94 -30.47
CA CYS A 130 0.76 -0.05 -31.57
C CYS A 130 2.05 0.69 -31.21
N LYS A 131 3.18 0.27 -31.76
CA LYS A 131 4.51 0.79 -31.41
C LYS A 131 4.67 2.28 -31.72
N ASN A 132 4.11 2.75 -32.82
CA ASN A 132 4.26 4.14 -33.31
C ASN A 132 3.01 5.00 -33.07
N GLY A 133 2.05 4.50 -32.28
CA GLY A 133 0.75 5.13 -32.07
C GLY A 133 -0.20 4.96 -33.25
N TYR A 134 -1.23 5.80 -33.31
CA TYR A 134 -2.35 5.63 -34.25
C TYR A 134 -2.29 6.50 -35.52
N ALA A 135 -1.37 7.46 -35.57
CA ALA A 135 -1.16 8.29 -36.76
C ALA A 135 -0.29 7.63 -37.83
N VAL A 136 0.38 6.51 -37.54
CA VAL A 136 1.42 5.95 -38.41
C VAL A 136 0.93 4.67 -39.08
N LEU A 137 1.03 4.62 -40.41
CA LEU A 137 0.93 3.39 -41.18
C LEU A 137 2.33 2.94 -41.58
N ASP A 138 2.88 2.01 -40.80
CA ASP A 138 4.26 1.55 -40.97
C ASP A 138 4.53 0.94 -42.35
N ALA A 139 3.55 0.22 -42.92
CA ALA A 139 3.69 -0.46 -44.21
C ALA A 139 3.98 0.50 -45.40
N ILE A 140 3.52 1.75 -45.31
CA ILE A 140 3.65 2.74 -46.40
C ILE A 140 4.30 4.06 -45.96
N LYS A 141 4.87 4.11 -44.75
CA LYS A 141 5.49 5.31 -44.13
C LYS A 141 4.58 6.56 -44.16
N PHE A 142 3.27 6.37 -44.17
CA PHE A 142 2.29 7.46 -44.18
C PHE A 142 1.98 7.91 -42.74
N ARG A 143 1.84 9.23 -42.55
CA ARG A 143 1.53 9.86 -41.26
C ARG A 143 0.30 10.74 -41.35
N TYR A 144 -0.62 10.55 -40.41
CA TYR A 144 -1.81 11.38 -40.21
C TYR A 144 -1.73 12.12 -38.88
N ASP A 145 -1.01 13.24 -38.88
CA ASP A 145 -0.64 14.01 -37.69
C ASP A 145 -1.03 15.49 -37.78
N ASN A 146 -2.00 15.83 -38.64
CA ASN A 146 -2.47 17.21 -38.76
C ASN A 146 -3.65 17.52 -37.82
N PHE A 147 -4.35 16.49 -37.34
CA PHE A 147 -5.53 16.63 -36.50
C PHE A 147 -5.55 15.57 -35.40
N GLY A 148 -5.97 15.95 -34.20
CA GLY A 148 -6.15 15.01 -33.09
C GLY A 148 -6.07 15.72 -31.76
N GLY A 149 -7.16 15.77 -31.01
CA GLY A 149 -7.16 16.41 -29.70
C GLY A 149 -8.41 16.19 -28.89
N TYR A 150 -8.29 16.48 -27.60
CA TYR A 150 -9.36 16.41 -26.63
C TYR A 150 -9.73 17.82 -26.20
N SER A 151 -11.02 18.11 -26.17
CA SER A 151 -11.51 19.44 -25.85
C SER A 151 -12.92 19.44 -25.27
N TYR A 152 -13.31 20.50 -24.61
CA TYR A 152 -14.72 20.76 -24.31
C TYR A 152 -15.03 22.25 -24.42
N SER A 153 -16.29 22.58 -24.64
CA SER A 153 -16.80 23.95 -24.56
C SER A 153 -17.87 24.02 -23.48
N ALA A 154 -17.76 24.99 -22.57
CA ALA A 154 -18.80 25.28 -21.58
C ALA A 154 -20.02 25.98 -22.21
N VAL A 155 -19.87 26.60 -23.39
CA VAL A 155 -20.90 27.42 -24.04
C VAL A 155 -21.50 26.80 -25.31
N SER A 156 -20.76 25.95 -26.00
CA SER A 156 -21.17 25.33 -27.26
C SER A 156 -21.53 23.85 -27.07
N SER A 157 -22.35 23.30 -27.96
CA SER A 157 -22.63 21.87 -28.02
C SER A 157 -21.45 21.05 -28.58
N LEU A 158 -20.49 21.71 -29.24
CA LEU A 158 -19.38 21.13 -29.98
C LEU A 158 -18.08 21.87 -29.68
N SER A 159 -16.94 21.16 -29.71
CA SER A 159 -15.59 21.75 -29.67
C SER A 159 -14.58 20.90 -30.43
N GLY A 160 -13.37 21.42 -30.63
CA GLY A 160 -12.27 20.71 -31.27
C GLY A 160 -11.98 21.30 -32.65
N MET A 161 -11.81 20.45 -33.67
CA MET A 161 -11.47 20.92 -35.02
C MET A 161 -12.33 22.09 -35.49
N SER A 162 -11.68 23.20 -35.86
CA SER A 162 -12.32 24.42 -36.36
C SER A 162 -13.37 25.04 -35.41
N HIS A 163 -13.44 24.62 -34.14
CA HIS A 163 -14.38 25.13 -33.16
C HIS A 163 -13.65 25.53 -31.88
N SER A 164 -13.98 26.71 -31.37
CA SER A 164 -13.40 27.17 -30.12
C SER A 164 -13.81 26.30 -28.94
N SER A 165 -12.94 26.22 -27.95
CA SER A 165 -13.14 25.39 -26.75
C SER A 165 -12.73 26.13 -25.49
N THR A 166 -13.26 25.68 -24.34
CA THR A 166 -12.86 26.15 -23.01
C THR A 166 -11.48 25.61 -22.64
N ALA A 167 -11.21 24.36 -22.98
CA ALA A 167 -9.88 23.75 -22.90
C ALA A 167 -9.64 22.86 -24.12
N PHE A 168 -8.38 22.72 -24.51
CA PHE A 168 -7.94 21.89 -25.63
C PHE A 168 -6.56 21.32 -25.35
N VAL A 169 -6.34 20.06 -25.71
CA VAL A 169 -5.00 19.49 -25.79
C VAL A 169 -4.93 18.55 -26.99
N GLY A 170 -3.98 18.79 -27.87
CA GLY A 170 -3.92 18.11 -29.16
C GLY A 170 -3.32 18.99 -30.22
N CYS A 171 -3.67 18.70 -31.46
CA CYS A 171 -3.29 19.55 -32.58
C CYS A 171 -4.41 19.74 -33.58
N ASP A 172 -4.38 20.91 -34.20
CA ASP A 172 -5.36 21.41 -35.15
C ASP A 172 -4.60 22.06 -36.31
N HIS A 173 -4.85 21.58 -37.53
CA HIS A 173 -4.13 21.96 -38.76
C HIS A 173 -2.60 21.94 -38.61
N GLY A 174 -2.07 20.86 -38.03
CA GLY A 174 -0.63 20.65 -37.84
C GLY A 174 0.00 21.46 -36.69
N LYS A 175 -0.76 22.30 -35.99
CA LYS A 175 -0.28 23.06 -34.82
C LYS A 175 -0.69 22.39 -33.53
N CYS A 176 0.29 21.99 -32.73
CA CYS A 176 0.10 21.27 -31.47
C CYS A 176 0.23 22.17 -30.24
N CYS A 177 -0.74 22.09 -29.33
CA CYS A 177 -0.72 22.84 -28.09
C CYS A 177 -1.61 22.21 -27.01
N ALA A 178 -1.35 22.62 -25.77
CA ALA A 178 -2.36 22.61 -24.72
C ALA A 178 -2.81 24.05 -24.47
N CYS A 179 -4.11 24.26 -24.41
CA CYS A 179 -4.76 25.54 -24.25
C CYS A 179 -5.82 25.45 -23.14
N PHE A 180 -5.89 26.47 -22.30
CA PHE A 180 -6.82 26.53 -21.17
C PHE A 180 -7.18 27.97 -20.80
N GLY A 181 -8.37 28.14 -20.21
CA GLY A 181 -8.79 29.38 -19.59
C GLY A 181 -8.41 29.49 -18.10
N PRO A 182 -8.76 30.60 -17.45
CA PRO A 182 -8.63 30.73 -16.00
C PRO A 182 -9.45 29.66 -15.26
N LYS A 183 -9.04 29.33 -14.03
CA LYS A 183 -9.70 28.32 -13.20
C LYS A 183 -11.20 28.63 -13.03
N GLY A 184 -12.06 27.71 -13.45
CA GLY A 184 -13.52 27.89 -13.41
C GLY A 184 -14.10 28.80 -14.50
N GLY A 185 -13.29 29.20 -15.47
CA GLY A 185 -13.72 29.95 -16.64
C GLY A 185 -14.82 29.22 -17.41
N LYS A 186 -15.83 29.98 -17.85
CA LYS A 186 -17.02 29.43 -18.53
C LYS A 186 -17.13 29.84 -19.99
N GLN A 187 -16.11 30.49 -20.56
CA GLN A 187 -16.10 30.87 -21.96
C GLN A 187 -15.23 29.89 -22.78
N ASN A 188 -15.17 30.11 -24.08
CA ASN A 188 -14.13 29.50 -24.90
C ASN A 188 -12.87 30.37 -24.83
N TYR A 189 -11.72 29.73 -24.67
CA TYR A 189 -10.41 30.35 -24.49
C TYR A 189 -9.39 29.90 -25.55
N CYS A 190 -9.73 28.82 -26.24
CA CYS A 190 -8.90 28.16 -27.23
C CYS A 190 -9.59 28.25 -28.58
N GLY A 191 -8.97 28.96 -29.52
CA GLY A 191 -9.42 29.06 -30.90
C GLY A 191 -8.78 27.97 -31.79
N SER A 192 -9.17 27.97 -33.05
CA SER A 192 -8.59 27.09 -34.06
C SER A 192 -7.08 27.31 -34.22
N ASN A 193 -6.38 26.32 -34.74
CA ASN A 193 -4.93 26.37 -35.02
C ASN A 193 -4.08 26.74 -33.81
N CYS A 194 -4.52 26.34 -32.61
CA CYS A 194 -3.85 26.70 -31.36
C CYS A 194 -3.70 28.22 -31.19
N THR A 195 -4.82 28.94 -31.32
CA THR A 195 -4.89 30.39 -31.05
C THR A 195 -5.55 30.66 -29.70
N VAL A 196 -5.19 31.78 -29.07
CA VAL A 196 -5.79 32.25 -27.82
C VAL A 196 -6.95 33.18 -28.13
N ILE A 197 -8.07 33.01 -27.41
CA ILE A 197 -9.18 33.95 -27.39
C ILE A 197 -9.61 34.22 -25.93
N ASN A 198 -10.33 35.31 -25.68
CA ASN A 198 -10.92 35.64 -24.36
C ASN A 198 -9.94 35.50 -23.16
N GLY A 199 -8.65 35.81 -23.36
CA GLY A 199 -7.64 35.73 -22.29
C GLY A 199 -7.19 34.30 -21.93
N GLY A 200 -7.34 33.34 -22.83
CA GLY A 200 -6.78 31.99 -22.67
C GLY A 200 -5.26 31.96 -22.59
N THR A 201 -4.71 30.80 -22.23
CA THR A 201 -3.26 30.55 -22.18
C THR A 201 -2.93 29.34 -23.03
N ILE A 202 -1.83 29.42 -23.78
CA ILE A 202 -1.30 28.33 -24.61
C ILE A 202 0.09 27.93 -24.16
N THR A 203 0.34 26.63 -24.14
CA THR A 203 1.66 26.05 -23.93
C THR A 203 1.92 24.94 -24.95
N LYS A 204 3.18 24.82 -25.38
CA LYS A 204 3.66 23.67 -26.16
C LYS A 204 4.18 22.54 -25.28
N LYS A 205 4.49 22.84 -24.01
CA LYS A 205 4.92 21.87 -23.00
C LYS A 205 3.72 21.47 -22.16
N ALA A 206 3.28 20.23 -22.30
CA ALA A 206 2.14 19.70 -21.59
C ALA A 206 2.32 18.23 -21.25
N PHE A 207 2.13 17.88 -19.98
CA PHE A 207 2.00 16.50 -19.52
C PHE A 207 0.52 16.21 -19.38
N VAL A 208 0.04 15.16 -20.04
CA VAL A 208 -1.36 14.85 -20.24
C VAL A 208 -1.63 13.45 -19.69
N TRP A 209 -2.68 13.32 -18.90
CA TRP A 209 -3.14 12.07 -18.32
C TRP A 209 -4.59 11.81 -18.71
N PHE A 210 -4.85 10.55 -19.08
CA PHE A 210 -6.15 10.08 -19.50
C PHE A 210 -6.67 9.07 -18.51
N TRP A 211 -7.84 9.35 -17.95
CA TRP A 211 -8.43 8.51 -16.91
C TRP A 211 -9.79 8.00 -17.32
N VAL A 212 -10.14 6.81 -16.85
CA VAL A 212 -11.49 6.25 -16.96
C VAL A 212 -12.08 5.96 -15.60
N ARG A 213 -13.40 6.10 -15.51
CA ARG A 213 -14.24 5.55 -14.45
C ARG A 213 -15.27 4.61 -15.08
N THR A 214 -15.42 3.42 -14.52
CA THR A 214 -16.29 2.35 -15.05
C THR A 214 -17.63 2.27 -14.33
N ARG A 215 -17.65 2.66 -13.05
CA ARG A 215 -18.82 2.65 -12.18
C ARG A 215 -18.81 3.85 -11.24
N MET A 216 -19.99 4.29 -10.83
CA MET A 216 -20.12 5.20 -9.70
C MET A 216 -19.84 4.42 -8.41
N PRO A 217 -19.06 4.96 -7.47
CA PRO A 217 -19.03 4.42 -6.11
C PRO A 217 -20.47 4.40 -5.59
N GLN A 218 -20.96 3.23 -5.19
CA GLN A 218 -22.25 3.13 -4.53
C GLN A 218 -22.13 3.79 -3.16
N ARG A 219 -23.04 4.72 -2.86
CA ARG A 219 -23.13 5.29 -1.51
C ARG A 219 -23.75 4.21 -0.61
N VAL A 220 -22.95 3.69 0.31
CA VAL A 220 -23.37 2.64 1.25
C VAL A 220 -24.22 3.19 2.41
N TRP A 221 -24.15 4.51 2.63
CA TRP A 221 -24.93 5.22 3.66
C TRP A 221 -25.42 6.57 3.14
N LYS A 222 -26.47 7.10 3.78
CA LYS A 222 -26.97 8.46 3.57
C LYS A 222 -27.08 9.16 4.93
N ARG A 223 -26.85 10.47 4.94
CA ARG A 223 -27.10 11.31 6.12
C ARG A 223 -28.60 11.39 6.36
N CYS A 224 -29.03 10.94 7.53
CA CYS A 224 -30.41 11.08 7.97
C CYS A 224 -30.49 10.75 9.46
N MET A 225 -31.10 11.64 10.24
CA MET A 225 -31.24 11.49 11.69
C MET A 225 -32.69 11.17 12.03
N GLU A 226 -32.95 9.96 12.52
CA GLU A 226 -34.27 9.52 12.99
C GLU A 226 -34.39 9.63 14.50
N PHE A 227 -35.58 9.95 14.98
CA PHE A 227 -35.92 9.93 16.39
C PHE A 227 -37.40 9.62 16.58
N PHE A 228 -37.76 9.29 17.81
CA PHE A 228 -39.14 8.99 18.18
C PHE A 228 -39.71 10.11 19.04
N VAL A 229 -40.96 10.48 18.76
CA VAL A 229 -41.73 11.46 19.53
C VAL A 229 -43.03 10.80 19.95
N ASN A 230 -43.46 11.02 21.19
CA ASN A 230 -44.80 10.60 21.59
C ASN A 230 -45.81 11.65 21.14
N ASN A 231 -46.84 11.25 20.41
CA ASN A 231 -47.93 12.15 20.04
C ASN A 231 -48.85 12.45 21.24
N SER A 232 -49.82 13.35 21.06
CA SER A 232 -50.80 13.74 22.09
C SER A 232 -51.64 12.56 22.64
N ALA A 233 -51.69 11.44 21.94
CA ALA A 233 -52.33 10.19 22.37
C ALA A 233 -51.36 9.19 23.03
N GLY A 234 -50.11 9.60 23.31
CA GLY A 234 -49.08 8.75 23.91
C GLY A 234 -48.49 7.69 22.96
N LYS A 235 -48.89 7.70 21.69
CA LYS A 235 -48.37 6.76 20.69
C LYS A 235 -47.01 7.23 20.19
N ARG A 236 -46.04 6.32 20.17
CA ARG A 236 -44.68 6.57 19.67
C ARG A 236 -44.70 6.70 18.14
N GLU A 237 -44.37 7.88 17.64
CA GLU A 237 -44.27 8.18 16.21
C GLU A 237 -42.80 8.39 15.82
N LYS A 238 -42.42 7.92 14.63
CA LYS A 238 -41.08 8.11 14.09
C LYS A 238 -41.03 9.40 13.29
N HIS A 239 -39.97 10.18 13.49
CA HIS A 239 -39.66 11.39 12.77
C HIS A 239 -38.22 11.35 12.27
N PHE A 240 -37.91 12.16 11.26
CA PHE A 240 -36.54 12.39 10.81
C PHE A 240 -36.26 13.88 10.57
N ILE A 241 -34.99 14.26 10.68
CA ILE A 241 -34.51 15.60 10.33
C ILE A 241 -34.03 15.57 8.88
N ASP A 242 -34.60 16.43 8.03
CA ASP A 242 -34.15 16.56 6.65
C ASP A 242 -32.75 17.19 6.62
N PRO A 243 -31.76 16.54 5.98
CA PRO A 243 -30.37 17.00 6.00
C PRO A 243 -30.10 18.25 5.15
N GLN A 244 -31.03 18.71 4.31
CA GLN A 244 -30.91 19.92 3.50
C GLN A 244 -31.62 21.11 4.15
N THR A 245 -32.80 20.89 4.72
CA THR A 245 -33.64 21.97 5.28
C THR A 245 -33.52 22.08 6.79
N SER A 246 -32.95 21.08 7.47
CA SER A 246 -32.93 20.94 8.93
C SER A 246 -34.32 20.89 9.57
N MET A 247 -35.38 20.65 8.78
CA MET A 247 -36.75 20.55 9.26
C MET A 247 -37.10 19.14 9.72
N VAL A 248 -37.98 19.03 10.70
CA VAL A 248 -38.50 17.75 11.18
C VAL A 248 -39.67 17.31 10.32
N HIS A 249 -39.61 16.07 9.84
CA HIS A 249 -40.68 15.43 9.07
C HIS A 249 -41.13 14.14 9.75
N LYS A 250 -42.44 13.83 9.65
CA LYS A 250 -43.00 12.57 10.14
C LYS A 250 -42.63 11.43 9.17
N GLY A 251 -42.17 10.30 9.71
CA GLY A 251 -41.79 9.12 8.93
C GLY A 251 -40.36 8.63 9.18
N SER A 252 -39.90 7.71 8.32
CA SER A 252 -38.54 7.19 8.32
C SER A 252 -37.71 7.85 7.22
N CYS A 253 -36.41 7.92 7.44
CA CYS A 253 -35.42 8.00 6.38
C CYS A 253 -35.64 6.85 5.40
N SER A 254 -35.57 7.13 4.09
CA SER A 254 -35.85 6.17 3.01
C SER A 254 -35.33 4.75 3.30
N GLU A 255 -36.20 3.74 3.16
CA GLU A 255 -35.89 2.32 3.36
C GLU A 255 -34.84 1.75 2.38
N SER A 256 -34.49 2.51 1.34
CA SER A 256 -33.48 2.12 0.36
C SER A 256 -32.05 1.99 0.92
N PHE A 257 -31.78 2.56 2.10
CA PHE A 257 -30.50 2.47 2.78
C PHE A 257 -30.62 1.66 4.07
N LYS A 258 -29.73 0.67 4.24
CA LYS A 258 -29.68 -0.17 5.45
C LYS A 258 -28.87 0.45 6.60
N SER A 259 -28.16 1.55 6.33
CA SER A 259 -27.28 2.21 7.29
C SER A 259 -27.35 3.71 7.13
N PHE A 260 -27.54 4.42 8.25
CA PHE A 260 -27.64 5.87 8.31
C PHE A 260 -26.50 6.43 9.15
N LEU A 261 -25.92 7.54 8.70
CA LEU A 261 -24.92 8.28 9.46
C LEU A 261 -25.62 9.39 10.24
N ASN A 262 -25.63 9.27 11.57
CA ASN A 262 -26.01 10.35 12.48
C ASN A 262 -24.77 11.22 12.74
N GLU A 263 -24.71 12.43 12.18
CA GLU A 263 -23.67 13.43 12.52
C GLU A 263 -24.05 14.05 13.88
N GLY A 264 -23.78 13.31 14.94
CA GLY A 264 -24.33 13.52 16.26
C GLY A 264 -23.45 14.33 17.19
N THR A 265 -23.17 15.60 16.90
CA THR A 265 -22.55 16.51 17.89
C THR A 265 -23.26 17.86 17.90
N LEU A 266 -23.81 18.24 19.05
CA LEU A 266 -24.35 19.57 19.34
C LEU A 266 -23.58 20.21 20.48
N THR A 267 -23.49 21.54 20.48
CA THR A 267 -22.98 22.30 21.62
C THR A 267 -24.11 23.17 22.14
N VAL A 268 -24.35 23.11 23.45
CA VAL A 268 -25.38 23.94 24.10
C VAL A 268 -24.78 24.73 25.26
N SER A 269 -25.33 25.92 25.46
CA SER A 269 -24.84 26.88 26.46
C SER A 269 -25.25 26.54 27.89
N ASP A 270 -26.43 25.92 28.05
CA ASP A 270 -27.11 25.78 29.35
C ASP A 270 -28.06 24.56 29.39
N LYS A 271 -28.60 24.30 30.58
CA LYS A 271 -29.50 23.18 30.85
C LYS A 271 -30.87 23.33 30.17
N GLU A 272 -31.40 24.53 30.04
CA GLU A 272 -32.74 24.76 29.51
C GLU A 272 -32.80 24.42 28.00
N ILE A 273 -31.78 24.81 27.25
CA ILE A 273 -31.63 24.44 25.84
C ILE A 273 -31.35 22.95 25.70
N PHE A 274 -30.58 22.37 26.61
CA PHE A 274 -30.29 20.93 26.62
C PHE A 274 -31.55 20.06 26.75
N GLU A 275 -32.51 20.45 27.59
CA GLU A 275 -33.78 19.73 27.77
C GLU A 275 -34.72 19.80 26.56
N LYS A 276 -34.54 20.80 25.68
CA LYS A 276 -35.30 20.97 24.44
C LYS A 276 -34.76 20.15 23.27
N ILE A 277 -33.59 19.51 23.41
CA ILE A 277 -33.00 18.71 22.33
C ILE A 277 -33.84 17.44 22.11
N PRO A 278 -34.24 17.13 20.87
CA PRO A 278 -34.96 15.88 20.58
C PRO A 278 -34.13 14.65 20.96
N ASN A 279 -34.82 13.59 21.41
CA ASN A 279 -34.19 12.36 21.86
C ASN A 279 -33.72 11.47 20.70
N VAL A 280 -32.65 11.90 20.03
CA VAL A 280 -32.00 11.16 18.94
C VAL A 280 -30.96 10.20 19.53
N PRO A 281 -31.11 8.88 19.42
CA PRO A 281 -30.11 7.92 19.92
C PRO A 281 -28.73 8.12 19.26
N GLY A 282 -27.68 8.12 20.08
CA GLY A 282 -26.29 8.31 19.64
C GLY A 282 -25.88 9.77 19.42
N LEU A 283 -26.77 10.73 19.67
CA LEU A 283 -26.44 12.16 19.63
C LEU A 283 -25.55 12.53 20.83
N LEU A 284 -24.41 13.15 20.54
CA LEU A 284 -23.53 13.74 21.55
C LEU A 284 -23.86 15.22 21.73
N SER A 285 -23.83 15.68 22.97
CA SER A 285 -24.00 17.09 23.29
C SER A 285 -22.96 17.53 24.30
N TYR A 286 -22.19 18.56 23.97
CA TYR A 286 -21.27 19.22 24.89
C TYR A 286 -21.99 20.40 25.55
N ARG A 287 -21.99 20.39 26.88
CA ARG A 287 -22.52 21.48 27.69
C ARG A 287 -21.38 22.39 28.14
N SER A 288 -21.40 23.65 27.73
CA SER A 288 -20.31 24.58 28.05
C SER A 288 -20.30 25.02 29.52
N ASP A 289 -21.46 25.06 30.16
CA ASP A 289 -21.62 25.51 31.55
C ASP A 289 -20.96 24.56 32.56
N ASN A 290 -21.07 23.25 32.33
CA ASN A 290 -20.49 22.23 33.21
C ASN A 290 -19.33 21.45 32.57
N LYS A 291 -18.96 21.78 31.33
CA LYS A 291 -17.85 21.18 30.58
C LYS A 291 -17.96 19.66 30.44
N GLN A 292 -19.17 19.11 30.42
CA GLN A 292 -19.41 17.67 30.28
C GLN A 292 -19.92 17.32 28.88
N LEU A 293 -19.49 16.13 28.41
CA LEU A 293 -20.00 15.51 27.20
C LEU A 293 -21.09 14.50 27.55
N TYR A 294 -22.25 14.63 26.93
CA TYR A 294 -23.40 13.77 27.12
C TYR A 294 -23.67 12.94 25.87
N VAL A 295 -24.10 11.69 26.04
CA VAL A 295 -24.63 10.84 24.99
C VAL A 295 -26.12 10.61 25.22
N ASN A 296 -26.93 10.74 24.16
CA ASN A 296 -28.34 10.42 24.19
C ASN A 296 -28.56 8.93 23.88
N GLN A 297 -29.21 8.21 24.80
CA GLN A 297 -29.55 6.78 24.65
C GLN A 297 -30.95 6.55 24.07
N GLY A 298 -31.59 7.58 23.50
CA GLY A 298 -32.93 7.55 22.95
C GLY A 298 -34.06 7.81 23.95
N SER A 299 -33.83 7.56 25.24
CA SER A 299 -34.78 7.85 26.32
C SER A 299 -34.25 8.84 27.36
N LYS A 300 -32.93 8.96 27.46
CA LYS A 300 -32.25 9.81 28.44
C LYS A 300 -30.88 10.25 27.94
N TRP A 301 -30.38 11.35 28.49
CA TRP A 301 -29.01 11.80 28.32
C TRP A 301 -28.14 11.27 29.47
N GLN A 302 -26.99 10.71 29.15
CA GLN A 302 -25.99 10.23 30.11
C GLN A 302 -24.66 10.96 29.89
N ALA A 303 -24.06 11.48 30.96
CA ALA A 303 -22.70 12.04 30.91
C ALA A 303 -21.69 10.91 30.70
N LEU A 304 -20.75 11.06 29.76
CA LEU A 304 -19.72 10.06 29.44
C LEU A 304 -18.54 10.05 30.43
N GLY A 305 -18.46 11.05 31.31
CA GLY A 305 -17.45 11.15 32.36
C GLY A 305 -18.11 11.58 33.66
N ASN A 306 -18.59 10.62 34.44
CA ASN A 306 -19.00 10.86 35.81
C ASN A 306 -17.75 10.90 36.69
N GLU A 307 -17.49 12.02 37.39
CA GLU A 307 -16.32 12.15 38.27
C GLU A 307 -16.24 11.03 39.31
N LYS A 308 -17.37 10.50 39.77
CA LYS A 308 -17.41 9.38 40.73
C LYS A 308 -16.84 8.09 40.12
N GLU A 309 -17.27 7.73 38.92
CA GLU A 309 -16.76 6.53 38.22
C GLU A 309 -15.27 6.66 37.91
N VAL A 310 -14.82 7.86 37.52
CA VAL A 310 -13.39 8.13 37.29
C VAL A 310 -12.58 8.04 38.58
N GLN A 311 -13.12 8.49 39.72
CA GLN A 311 -12.46 8.37 41.02
C GLN A 311 -12.41 6.92 41.51
N GLU A 312 -13.48 6.14 41.33
CA GLU A 312 -13.53 4.72 41.65
C GLU A 312 -12.49 3.94 40.82
N LEU A 313 -12.42 4.18 39.51
CA LEU A 313 -11.41 3.58 38.63
C LEU A 313 -9.98 3.92 39.08
N LYS A 314 -9.72 5.19 39.45
CA LYS A 314 -8.41 5.60 40.00
C LYS A 314 -8.08 4.88 41.30
N TYR A 315 -9.07 4.71 42.18
CA TYR A 315 -8.90 4.02 43.44
C TYR A 315 -8.55 2.53 43.23
N GLU A 316 -9.30 1.84 42.36
CA GLU A 316 -9.04 0.43 42.02
C GLU A 316 -7.66 0.25 41.36
N GLN A 317 -7.30 1.14 40.44
CA GLN A 317 -5.98 1.13 39.80
C GLN A 317 -4.85 1.27 40.83
N ASN A 318 -4.97 2.20 41.77
CA ASN A 318 -3.98 2.40 42.83
C ASN A 318 -3.86 1.19 43.76
N LYS A 319 -4.98 0.52 44.07
CA LYS A 319 -4.99 -0.72 44.86
C LYS A 319 -4.29 -1.87 44.13
N GLY A 320 -4.54 -1.99 42.82
CA GLY A 320 -3.85 -2.94 41.94
C GLY A 320 -2.34 -2.72 41.89
N LEU A 321 -1.91 -1.46 41.75
CA LEU A 321 -0.49 -1.09 41.74
C LEU A 321 0.22 -1.46 43.05
N LYS A 322 -0.35 -1.13 44.21
CA LYS A 322 0.22 -1.52 45.52
C LYS A 322 0.36 -3.05 45.67
N THR A 323 -0.59 -3.79 45.15
CA THR A 323 -0.56 -5.27 45.18
C THR A 323 0.57 -5.81 44.32
N LEU A 324 0.76 -5.23 43.13
CA LEU A 324 1.84 -5.60 42.22
C LEU A 324 3.22 -5.24 42.79
N GLU A 325 3.36 -4.06 43.40
CA GLU A 325 4.59 -3.64 44.08
C GLU A 325 4.99 -4.60 45.20
N ASN A 326 4.02 -5.06 46.01
CA ASN A 326 4.29 -6.02 47.08
C ASN A 326 4.73 -7.38 46.53
N LYS A 327 4.10 -7.86 45.45
CA LYS A 327 4.52 -9.11 44.77
C LYS A 327 5.94 -8.99 44.22
N LEU A 328 6.27 -7.89 43.55
CA LEU A 328 7.61 -7.62 43.02
C LEU A 328 8.66 -7.58 44.14
N ARG A 329 8.35 -6.93 45.27
CA ARG A 329 9.25 -6.88 46.44
C ARG A 329 9.52 -8.28 47.01
N ASN A 330 8.50 -9.13 47.10
CA ASN A 330 8.67 -10.51 47.59
C ASN A 330 9.50 -11.36 46.63
N GLN A 331 9.20 -11.32 45.33
CA GLN A 331 10.00 -12.03 44.32
C GLN A 331 11.46 -11.58 44.32
N THR A 332 11.72 -10.28 44.51
CA THR A 332 13.09 -9.75 44.61
C THR A 332 13.83 -10.31 45.82
N LYS A 333 13.15 -10.52 46.95
CA LYS A 333 13.75 -11.14 48.15
C LYS A 333 14.07 -12.62 47.89
N GLU A 334 13.16 -13.36 47.28
CA GLU A 334 13.38 -14.77 46.92
C GLU A 334 14.56 -14.94 45.97
N LEU A 335 14.67 -14.09 44.94
CA LEU A 335 15.80 -14.11 44.01
C LEU A 335 17.14 -13.80 44.69
N ARG A 336 17.15 -12.91 45.70
CA ARG A 336 18.37 -12.64 46.49
C ARG A 336 18.77 -13.87 47.31
N ASN A 337 17.83 -14.49 48.00
CA ASN A 337 18.10 -15.69 48.79
C ASN A 337 18.63 -16.83 47.89
N GLN A 338 18.02 -17.06 46.74
CA GLN A 338 18.48 -18.06 45.77
C GLN A 338 19.89 -17.75 45.24
N LYS A 339 20.20 -16.47 45.00
CA LYS A 339 21.54 -16.06 44.58
C LYS A 339 22.58 -16.34 45.66
N ASP A 340 22.26 -16.09 46.92
CA ASP A 340 23.17 -16.35 48.05
C ASP A 340 23.40 -17.85 48.25
N GLU A 341 22.36 -18.68 48.09
CA GLU A 341 22.49 -20.14 48.09
C GLU A 341 23.35 -20.66 46.94
N PHE A 342 23.15 -20.12 45.73
CA PHE A 342 23.95 -20.46 44.56
C PHE A 342 25.43 -20.13 44.76
N ASN A 343 25.75 -18.93 45.26
CA ASN A 343 27.12 -18.51 45.56
C ASN A 343 27.78 -19.44 46.58
N ASN A 344 27.06 -19.82 47.65
CA ASN A 344 27.56 -20.76 48.64
C ASN A 344 27.83 -22.16 48.07
N MET A 345 27.00 -22.62 47.13
CA MET A 345 27.23 -23.88 46.42
C MET A 345 28.45 -23.80 45.49
N GLN A 346 28.61 -22.68 44.78
CA GLN A 346 29.75 -22.43 43.91
C GLN A 346 31.07 -22.46 44.71
N ASP A 347 31.14 -21.74 45.83
CA ASP A 347 32.32 -21.75 46.71
C ASP A 347 32.68 -23.15 47.22
N LYS A 348 31.67 -23.95 47.57
CA LYS A 348 31.88 -25.35 47.99
C LYS A 348 32.40 -26.22 46.86
N LEU A 349 31.91 -26.01 45.64
CA LEU A 349 32.34 -26.76 44.46
C LEU A 349 33.78 -26.39 44.08
N GLU A 350 34.12 -25.10 44.07
CA GLU A 350 35.48 -24.62 43.79
C GLU A 350 36.50 -25.21 44.77
N LYS A 351 36.19 -25.24 46.07
CA LYS A 351 37.04 -25.89 47.08
C LYS A 351 37.23 -27.39 46.84
N LYS A 352 36.19 -28.10 46.38
CA LYS A 352 36.29 -29.53 46.03
C LYS A 352 37.13 -29.76 44.78
N VAL A 353 36.99 -28.92 43.77
CA VAL A 353 37.80 -29.01 42.55
C VAL A 353 39.27 -28.78 42.87
N GLU A 354 39.59 -27.78 43.70
CA GLU A 354 40.96 -27.49 44.09
C GLU A 354 41.58 -28.62 44.92
N SER A 355 40.83 -29.22 45.84
CA SER A 355 41.32 -30.37 46.61
C SER A 355 41.56 -31.60 45.71
N GLN A 356 40.67 -31.88 44.75
CA GLN A 356 40.89 -32.95 43.77
C GLN A 356 42.11 -32.69 42.89
N LYS A 357 42.33 -31.45 42.46
CA LYS A 357 43.50 -31.07 41.67
C LYS A 357 44.82 -31.36 42.41
N GLN A 358 44.88 -31.07 43.71
CA GLN A 358 46.04 -31.40 44.54
C GLN A 358 46.26 -32.92 44.67
N ILE A 359 45.18 -33.69 44.81
CA ILE A 359 45.24 -35.16 44.86
C ILE A 359 45.79 -35.73 43.54
N ILE A 360 45.27 -35.26 42.41
CA ILE A 360 45.74 -35.67 41.07
C ILE A 360 47.22 -35.35 40.90
N GLN A 361 47.65 -34.14 41.24
CA GLN A 361 49.06 -33.74 41.16
C GLN A 361 49.97 -34.65 41.99
N SER A 362 49.53 -35.06 43.19
CA SER A 362 50.25 -36.00 44.03
C SER A 362 50.35 -37.39 43.38
N GLN A 363 49.26 -37.86 42.76
CA GLN A 363 49.24 -39.14 42.05
C GLN A 363 50.15 -39.13 40.81
N GLU A 364 50.13 -38.06 40.02
CA GLU A 364 51.02 -37.87 38.86
C GLU A 364 52.49 -37.96 39.28
N ASN A 365 52.87 -37.30 40.37
CA ASN A 365 54.23 -37.38 40.91
C ASN A 365 54.61 -38.82 41.33
N LYS A 366 53.69 -39.56 41.96
CA LYS A 366 53.93 -40.96 42.33
C LYS A 366 54.10 -41.87 41.10
N ILE A 367 53.26 -41.67 40.09
CA ILE A 367 53.36 -42.40 38.82
C ILE A 367 54.70 -42.11 38.15
N GLN A 368 55.14 -40.86 38.11
CA GLN A 368 56.43 -40.50 37.53
C GLN A 368 57.61 -41.20 38.23
N ILE A 369 57.58 -41.28 39.56
CA ILE A 369 58.60 -42.00 40.34
C ILE A 369 58.58 -43.50 40.00
N GLN A 370 57.40 -44.12 39.93
CA GLN A 370 57.27 -45.53 39.57
C GLN A 370 57.76 -45.80 38.15
N THR A 371 57.43 -44.94 37.18
CA THR A 371 57.92 -45.04 35.80
C THR A 371 59.44 -45.02 35.75
N ASN A 372 60.09 -44.11 36.48
CA ASN A 372 61.55 -44.05 36.55
C ASN A 372 62.16 -45.31 37.18
N GLN A 373 61.51 -45.90 38.18
CA GLN A 373 61.95 -47.16 38.81
C GLN A 373 61.84 -48.34 37.84
N VAL A 374 60.73 -48.44 37.11
CA VAL A 374 60.52 -49.49 36.09
C VAL A 374 61.59 -49.38 35.00
N GLN A 375 61.83 -48.18 34.46
CA GLN A 375 62.90 -47.96 33.47
C GLN A 375 64.27 -48.38 34.01
N SER A 376 64.59 -48.10 35.27
CA SER A 376 65.84 -48.54 35.89
C SER A 376 65.93 -50.07 36.01
N GLN A 377 64.81 -50.74 36.33
CA GLN A 377 64.75 -52.21 36.38
C GLN A 377 64.89 -52.83 35.00
N GLU A 378 64.26 -52.27 33.97
CA GLU A 378 64.39 -52.70 32.57
C GLU A 378 65.85 -52.68 32.12
N ILE A 379 66.59 -51.60 32.41
CA ILE A 379 68.03 -51.50 32.12
C ILE A 379 68.81 -52.62 32.83
N LYS A 380 68.50 -52.90 34.11
CA LYS A 380 69.17 -53.99 34.85
C LYS A 380 68.88 -55.36 34.25
N ILE A 381 67.63 -55.61 33.84
CA ILE A 381 67.23 -56.86 33.19
C ILE A 381 67.97 -57.01 31.87
N GLU A 382 68.09 -55.96 31.05
CA GLU A 382 68.81 -56.00 29.79
C GLU A 382 70.30 -56.35 30.00
N VAL A 383 70.93 -55.79 31.04
CA VAL A 383 72.31 -56.14 31.42
C VAL A 383 72.42 -57.60 31.87
N LEU A 384 71.47 -58.10 32.64
CA LEU A 384 71.46 -59.50 33.09
C LEU A 384 71.26 -60.46 31.91
N GLN A 385 70.35 -60.15 30.98
CA GLN A 385 70.13 -60.94 29.77
C GLN A 385 71.40 -61.03 28.92
N LYS A 386 72.13 -59.92 28.75
CA LYS A 386 73.44 -59.92 28.06
C LYS A 386 74.46 -60.84 28.77
N LYS A 387 74.50 -60.85 30.11
CA LYS A 387 75.39 -61.74 30.89
C LYS A 387 75.00 -63.21 30.75
N VAL A 388 73.70 -63.53 30.81
CA VAL A 388 73.22 -64.91 30.62
C VAL A 388 73.56 -65.42 29.23
N GLY A 389 73.32 -64.61 28.18
CA GLY A 389 73.70 -64.98 26.81
C GLY A 389 75.21 -65.23 26.65
N GLN A 390 76.06 -64.47 27.34
CA GLN A 390 77.51 -64.75 27.39
C GLN A 390 77.83 -66.09 28.08
N GLN A 391 77.17 -66.40 29.19
CA GLN A 391 77.34 -67.69 29.88
C GLN A 391 76.85 -68.86 29.03
N GLU A 392 75.70 -68.74 28.36
CA GLU A 392 75.17 -69.77 27.47
C GLU A 392 76.13 -70.06 26.30
N ASN A 393 76.66 -69.02 25.66
CA ASN A 393 77.68 -69.17 24.61
C ASN A 393 78.95 -69.87 25.14
N THR A 394 79.37 -69.54 26.36
CA THR A 394 80.51 -70.18 27.02
C THR A 394 80.24 -71.66 27.30
N SER A 395 79.03 -71.98 27.79
CA SER A 395 78.60 -73.35 28.11
C SER A 395 78.42 -74.21 26.85
N GLN A 396 77.87 -73.66 25.77
CA GLN A 396 77.81 -74.33 24.46
C GLN A 396 79.20 -74.62 23.91
N SER A 397 80.13 -73.66 24.01
CA SER A 397 81.54 -73.86 23.63
C SER A 397 82.20 -74.99 24.45
N GLN A 398 81.91 -75.07 25.75
CA GLN A 398 82.35 -76.19 26.60
C GLN A 398 81.72 -77.52 26.20
N LYS A 399 80.41 -77.57 25.91
CA LYS A 399 79.73 -78.79 25.42
C LYS A 399 80.32 -79.28 24.11
N GLN A 400 80.56 -78.40 23.14
CA GLN A 400 81.20 -78.77 21.87
C GLN A 400 82.61 -79.32 22.10
N ARG A 401 83.37 -78.77 23.05
CA ARG A 401 84.67 -79.32 23.47
C ARG A 401 84.53 -80.73 24.04
N ILE A 402 83.54 -80.97 24.90
CA ILE A 402 83.27 -82.30 25.50
C ILE A 402 82.84 -83.31 24.43
N GLU A 403 81.91 -82.96 23.53
CA GLU A 403 81.50 -83.81 22.41
C GLU A 403 82.68 -84.21 21.51
N LYS A 404 83.61 -83.27 21.29
CA LYS A 404 84.85 -83.54 20.53
C LYS A 404 85.76 -84.54 21.24
N ILE A 405 85.74 -84.55 22.57
CA ILE A 405 86.46 -85.52 23.41
C ILE A 405 85.75 -86.88 23.37
N GLU A 406 84.43 -86.92 23.53
CA GLU A 406 83.65 -88.18 23.50
C GLU A 406 83.72 -88.91 22.15
N LYS A 407 83.66 -88.18 21.04
CA LYS A 407 83.85 -88.76 19.69
C LYS A 407 85.24 -89.36 19.48
N ARG A 408 86.27 -88.87 20.18
CA ARG A 408 87.61 -89.51 20.16
C ARG A 408 87.62 -90.83 20.92
N PHE A 409 86.80 -90.97 21.97
CA PHE A 409 86.77 -92.19 22.77
C PHE A 409 85.95 -93.32 22.11
N GLN A 410 84.87 -93.02 21.39
CA GLN A 410 84.06 -94.04 20.71
C GLN A 410 84.68 -94.58 19.40
N GLY A 411 85.75 -93.96 18.90
CA GLY A 411 86.45 -94.38 17.67
C GLY A 411 87.47 -95.51 17.83
N ASN A 412 87.70 -96.04 19.06
CA ASN A 412 88.71 -97.10 19.31
C ASN A 412 88.09 -98.45 19.73
N LYS A 413 86.89 -98.77 19.22
CA LYS A 413 86.36 -100.14 19.17
C LYS A 413 86.05 -100.52 17.72
N SER A 414 87.06 -100.95 16.98
CA SER A 414 87.05 -101.98 15.92
C SER A 414 88.47 -102.21 15.45
#